data_AF-A0A348ZV39-F1
#
_entry.id   AF-A0A348ZV39-F1
#
_cell.length_a   1.000
_cell.length_b   1.000
_cell.length_c   1.000
_cell.angle_alpha   90.00
_cell.angle_beta   90.00
_cell.angle_gamma   90.00
#
_symmetry.space_group_name_H-M   'P 1'
#
loop_
_entity.id
_entity.type
_entity.pdbx_description
1 polymer ?
#
loop_
_entity_poly.entity_id
_entity_poly.type
_entity_poly.pdbx_seq_one_letter_code
_entity_poly.pdbx_strand_id
1 'polypeptide(L)'
;MQQEEALDVRKKGPGALNNMKKSYMKKLAGKRSVKIVARMGSQSLDKKIVEGVTTIPKIVEKHIREIEIQPILEGYSYVRIKYDNISNDYMYEVIEPKLTEEEEDILEVLKETLIDSLERLVDATKDEKELYLRNAIDSLLKDIGVSLNPISRERVTYYILRDFLRYGAIDVGMTDPQVEDLSCDGMNIPLYTFHRKYGSIQSNLRFKTSVELDGFVVWLAQRCGKHISVAEPMLDATIPDGSRLQATLGTHVTKRGSSFTIR
;
A
#
# COMPACT_ATOMS: atom_id res chain seq x y z
N MET A 1 50.18 -27.80 4.71
CA MET A 1 50.04 -27.65 3.24
C MET A 1 48.66 -28.17 2.89
N GLN A 2 47.66 -27.42 2.46
CA GLN A 2 47.53 -26.03 2.00
C GLN A 2 46.10 -25.54 2.35
N GLN A 3 46.01 -24.29 2.82
CA GLN A 3 44.95 -23.24 2.66
C GLN A 3 43.46 -23.69 2.61
N GLU A 4 42.60 -23.39 3.59
CA GLU A 4 41.99 -22.08 3.97
C GLU A 4 41.36 -21.31 2.80
N GLU A 5 40.06 -21.54 2.56
CA GLU A 5 39.15 -20.58 1.90
C GLU A 5 37.71 -20.86 2.37
N ALA A 6 37.29 -20.21 3.45
CA ALA A 6 35.89 -20.09 3.82
C ALA A 6 35.61 -18.61 4.10
N LEU A 7 34.73 -18.05 3.26
CA LEU A 7 34.44 -16.64 3.09
C LEU A 7 34.00 -15.93 4.38
N ASP A 8 34.72 -14.83 4.63
CA ASP A 8 34.42 -13.71 5.52
C ASP A 8 33.07 -13.04 5.17
N VAL A 9 32.00 -13.36 5.91
CA VAL A 9 30.71 -12.63 5.85
C VAL A 9 30.88 -11.29 6.57
N ARG A 10 31.50 -10.33 5.87
CA ARG A 10 31.57 -8.94 6.34
C ARG A 10 30.21 -8.28 6.27
N LYS A 11 29.70 -7.95 7.47
CA LYS A 11 28.89 -6.77 7.80
C LYS A 11 28.77 -5.75 6.65
N LYS A 12 27.62 -5.70 5.97
CA LYS A 12 27.26 -4.54 5.15
C LYS A 12 26.96 -3.37 6.10
N GLY A 13 28.01 -2.59 6.37
CA GLY A 13 27.92 -1.35 7.13
C GLY A 13 27.22 -0.21 6.37
N PRO A 14 27.16 0.99 6.98
CA PRO A 14 26.35 2.17 6.58
C PRO A 14 26.65 2.81 5.21
N GLY A 15 27.38 2.12 4.32
CA GLY A 15 27.76 2.60 2.99
C GLY A 15 26.62 2.62 1.97
N ALA A 16 25.62 1.74 2.10
CA ALA A 16 24.47 1.69 1.19
C ALA A 16 23.61 2.96 1.28
N LEU A 17 23.32 3.41 2.51
CA LEU A 17 22.64 4.68 2.79
C LEU A 17 23.39 5.87 2.21
N ASN A 18 24.73 5.86 2.27
CA ASN A 18 25.56 6.97 1.79
C ASN A 18 25.58 7.10 0.27
N ASN A 19 25.61 5.99 -0.46
CA ASN A 19 25.56 6.01 -1.92
C ASN A 19 24.17 6.42 -2.44
N MET A 20 23.11 6.02 -1.74
CA MET A 20 21.74 6.41 -2.07
C MET A 20 21.47 7.89 -1.74
N LYS A 21 21.93 8.37 -0.56
CA LYS A 21 21.96 9.80 -0.20
C LYS A 21 22.67 10.64 -1.26
N LYS A 22 23.78 10.15 -1.82
CA LYS A 22 24.55 10.88 -2.84
C LYS A 22 23.82 10.95 -4.19
N SER A 23 23.11 9.87 -4.56
CA SER A 23 22.24 9.84 -5.74
C SER A 23 21.05 10.79 -5.58
N TYR A 24 20.44 10.80 -4.40
CA TYR A 24 19.29 11.64 -4.03
C TYR A 24 19.66 13.14 -3.96
N MET A 25 20.76 13.49 -3.29
CA MET A 25 21.28 14.86 -3.20
C MET A 25 21.68 15.43 -4.57
N LYS A 26 22.16 14.59 -5.50
CA LYS A 26 22.49 15.01 -6.86
C LYS A 26 21.24 15.34 -7.70
N LYS A 27 20.10 14.70 -7.41
CA LYS A 27 18.80 14.99 -8.05
C LYS A 27 18.12 16.25 -7.46
N LEU A 28 18.32 16.53 -6.17
CA LEU A 28 17.71 17.65 -5.43
C LEU A 28 18.37 19.02 -5.62
N ALA A 29 19.62 19.09 -6.12
CA ALA A 29 20.34 20.35 -6.30
C ALA A 29 19.69 21.34 -7.30
N GLY A 30 18.56 20.97 -7.92
CA GLY A 30 17.93 21.73 -9.00
C GLY A 30 16.75 22.65 -8.65
N LYS A 31 16.03 22.52 -7.51
CA LYS A 31 14.78 23.30 -7.33
C LYS A 31 14.51 23.76 -5.89
N ARG A 32 14.04 25.02 -5.81
CA ARG A 32 13.91 25.88 -4.62
C ARG A 32 12.79 25.42 -3.67
N SER A 33 13.10 25.45 -2.37
CA SER A 33 12.15 25.30 -1.26
C SER A 33 11.17 26.47 -1.16
N VAL A 34 9.86 26.19 -1.08
CA VAL A 34 8.85 27.18 -0.68
C VAL A 34 8.59 27.03 0.83
N LYS A 35 8.82 28.11 1.60
CA LYS A 35 8.53 28.17 3.03
C LYS A 35 7.09 28.64 3.25
N ILE A 36 6.32 27.92 4.06
CA ILE A 36 5.09 28.46 4.67
C ILE A 36 5.13 28.20 6.18
N VAL A 37 4.93 29.27 6.95
CA VAL A 37 4.90 29.32 8.41
C VAL A 37 3.47 29.02 8.87
N ALA A 38 3.26 28.01 9.71
CA ALA A 38 1.96 27.68 10.28
C ALA A 38 1.75 28.39 11.64
N ARG A 39 0.58 29.00 11.84
CA ARG A 39 0.11 29.57 13.11
C ARG A 39 -1.09 28.76 13.61
N MET A 40 -1.06 28.42 14.91
CA MET A 40 -1.91 27.45 15.62
C MET A 40 -3.42 27.76 15.58
N GLY A 41 -4.19 26.68 15.34
CA GLY A 41 -5.64 26.54 15.51
C GLY A 41 -6.02 25.06 15.25
N SER A 42 -5.58 24.15 16.12
CA SER A 42 -5.38 22.72 15.80
C SER A 42 -6.60 21.99 15.22
N GLN A 43 -7.77 21.99 15.89
CA GLN A 43 -8.86 21.09 15.49
C GLN A 43 -9.53 21.41 14.13
N SER A 44 -9.61 22.68 13.72
CA SER A 44 -10.23 23.05 12.44
C SER A 44 -9.26 22.95 11.27
N LEU A 45 -7.96 23.10 11.53
CA LEU A 45 -6.90 22.88 10.56
C LEU A 45 -6.71 21.39 10.26
N ASP A 46 -6.69 20.54 11.29
CA ASP A 46 -6.49 19.09 11.13
C ASP A 46 -7.61 18.48 10.26
N LYS A 47 -8.88 18.87 10.50
CA LYS A 47 -10.01 18.41 9.68
C LYS A 47 -9.92 18.87 8.22
N LYS A 48 -9.53 20.12 7.96
CA LYS A 48 -9.35 20.64 6.60
C LYS A 48 -8.17 20.00 5.86
N ILE A 49 -7.10 19.66 6.58
CA ILE A 49 -5.95 18.96 6.01
C ILE A 49 -6.39 17.57 5.55
N VAL A 50 -7.12 16.84 6.41
CA VAL A 50 -7.63 15.48 6.12
C VAL A 50 -8.59 15.48 4.92
N GLU A 51 -9.51 16.45 4.83
CA GLU A 51 -10.41 16.60 3.66
C GLU A 51 -9.65 16.89 2.35
N GLY A 52 -8.44 17.47 2.42
CA GLY A 52 -7.60 17.79 1.26
C GLY A 52 -6.66 16.67 0.80
N VAL A 53 -6.57 15.57 1.54
CA VAL A 53 -5.63 14.47 1.24
C VAL A 53 -5.99 13.79 -0.07
N THR A 54 -7.27 13.45 -0.24
CA THR A 54 -7.75 12.67 -1.39
C THR A 54 -8.65 13.51 -2.28
N THR A 55 -8.27 13.62 -3.55
CA THR A 55 -9.11 14.28 -4.55
C THR A 55 -9.85 13.23 -5.35
N ILE A 56 -11.17 13.21 -5.19
CA ILE A 56 -12.07 12.33 -5.95
C ILE A 56 -12.08 12.77 -7.44
N PRO A 57 -11.60 11.94 -8.38
CA PRO A 57 -11.58 12.29 -9.79
C PRO A 57 -12.99 12.46 -10.35
N LYS A 58 -13.20 13.49 -11.19
CA LYS A 58 -14.46 13.65 -11.93
C LYS A 58 -14.52 12.64 -13.08
N ILE A 59 -15.70 12.09 -13.32
CA ILE A 59 -15.97 11.24 -14.48
C ILE A 59 -16.10 12.14 -15.71
N VAL A 60 -15.30 11.87 -16.74
CA VAL A 60 -15.28 12.66 -17.99
C VAL A 60 -16.11 11.96 -19.08
N GLU A 61 -16.16 10.64 -19.02
CA GLU A 61 -16.81 9.77 -19.97
C GLU A 61 -18.34 9.81 -19.84
N LYS A 62 -19.03 10.28 -20.87
CA LYS A 62 -20.50 10.40 -20.87
C LYS A 62 -21.24 9.06 -20.72
N HIS A 63 -20.60 7.96 -21.10
CA HIS A 63 -21.19 6.62 -20.99
C HIS A 63 -21.05 6.02 -19.59
N ILE A 64 -20.19 6.59 -18.74
CA ILE A 64 -19.99 6.14 -17.37
C ILE A 64 -20.87 6.99 -16.44
N ARG A 65 -21.67 6.33 -15.62
CA ARG A 65 -22.50 6.98 -14.59
C ARG A 65 -21.96 6.66 -13.21
N GLU A 66 -21.84 7.67 -12.36
CA GLU A 66 -21.63 7.47 -10.93
C GLU A 66 -22.94 6.98 -10.30
N ILE A 67 -22.90 5.82 -9.64
CA ILE A 67 -24.07 5.24 -8.98
C ILE A 67 -24.03 5.57 -7.49
N GLU A 68 -22.88 5.35 -6.87
CA GLU A 68 -22.70 5.47 -5.42
C GLU A 68 -21.25 5.84 -5.12
N ILE A 69 -21.04 6.64 -4.07
CA ILE A 69 -19.73 6.92 -3.51
C ILE A 69 -19.80 6.84 -1.99
N GLN A 70 -18.87 6.11 -1.40
CA GLN A 70 -18.82 5.86 0.04
C GLN A 70 -17.40 6.08 0.56
N PRO A 71 -17.21 6.80 1.68
CA PRO A 71 -15.93 6.84 2.37
C PRO A 71 -15.65 5.51 3.07
N ILE A 72 -14.45 4.97 2.88
CA ILE A 72 -13.95 3.82 3.63
C ILE A 72 -13.08 4.30 4.80
N LEU A 73 -12.19 5.25 4.53
CA LEU A 73 -11.47 6.00 5.55
C LEU A 73 -11.64 7.50 5.24
N GLU A 74 -12.29 8.22 6.15
CA GLU A 74 -12.69 9.61 5.92
C GLU A 74 -11.47 10.50 5.59
N GLY A 75 -11.51 11.18 4.44
CA GLY A 75 -10.42 12.00 3.90
C GLY A 75 -9.34 11.25 3.13
N TYR A 76 -9.23 9.93 3.29
CA TYR A 76 -8.12 9.13 2.75
C TYR A 76 -8.52 8.15 1.66
N SER A 77 -9.61 7.40 1.83
CA SER A 77 -10.00 6.40 0.85
C SER A 77 -11.51 6.33 0.67
N TYR A 78 -11.90 6.20 -0.59
CA TYR A 78 -13.29 6.15 -1.01
C TYR A 78 -13.48 4.99 -1.99
N VAL A 79 -14.68 4.47 -2.00
CA VAL A 79 -15.14 3.52 -3.01
C VAL A 79 -16.22 4.20 -3.81
N ARG A 80 -16.12 4.10 -5.13
CA ARG A 80 -17.13 4.57 -6.06
C ARG A 80 -17.61 3.42 -6.92
N ILE A 81 -18.92 3.21 -6.94
CA ILE A 81 -19.55 2.31 -7.90
C ILE A 81 -19.92 3.10 -9.15
N LYS A 82 -19.41 2.65 -10.29
CA LYS A 82 -19.70 3.22 -11.61
C LYS A 82 -20.47 2.22 -12.44
N TYR A 83 -21.29 2.72 -13.36
CA TYR A 83 -21.98 1.91 -14.34
C TYR A 83 -21.60 2.36 -15.75
N ASP A 84 -21.10 1.45 -16.56
CA ASP A 84 -20.79 1.70 -17.96
C ASP A 84 -21.99 1.28 -18.84
N ASN A 85 -22.60 2.25 -19.52
CA ASN A 85 -23.76 2.00 -20.39
C ASN A 85 -23.40 1.31 -21.73
N ILE A 86 -22.12 1.21 -22.09
CA ILE A 86 -21.67 0.52 -23.31
C ILE A 86 -21.50 -0.97 -23.03
N SER A 87 -20.74 -1.32 -21.97
CA SER A 87 -20.56 -2.71 -21.55
C SER A 87 -21.74 -3.26 -20.76
N ASN A 88 -22.60 -2.38 -20.24
CA ASN A 88 -23.74 -2.70 -19.40
C ASN A 88 -23.32 -3.37 -18.07
N ASP A 89 -22.17 -2.96 -17.54
CA ASP A 89 -21.53 -3.54 -16.36
C ASP A 89 -21.25 -2.49 -15.27
N TYR A 90 -21.21 -2.97 -14.02
CA TYR A 90 -20.78 -2.20 -12.86
C TYR A 90 -19.27 -2.33 -12.64
N MET A 91 -18.65 -1.25 -12.13
CA MET A 91 -17.24 -1.21 -11.76
C MET A 91 -17.05 -0.72 -10.33
N TYR A 92 -16.14 -1.37 -9.61
CA TYR A 92 -15.70 -1.00 -8.27
C TYR A 92 -14.44 -0.13 -8.34
N GLU A 93 -14.58 1.18 -8.21
CA GLU A 93 -13.44 2.11 -8.25
C GLU A 93 -12.96 2.44 -6.83
N VAL A 94 -11.77 1.96 -6.48
CA VAL A 94 -11.02 2.38 -5.30
C VAL A 94 -10.32 3.70 -5.58
N ILE A 95 -10.55 4.68 -4.72
CA ILE A 95 -9.97 6.02 -4.79
C ILE A 95 -9.15 6.24 -3.53
N GLU A 96 -7.83 6.21 -3.69
CA GLU A 96 -6.83 6.51 -2.66
C GLU A 96 -6.14 7.85 -2.96
N PRO A 97 -5.35 8.40 -2.02
CA PRO A 97 -4.64 9.64 -2.26
C PRO A 97 -3.64 9.45 -3.39
N LYS A 98 -3.68 10.34 -4.39
CA LYS A 98 -2.71 10.31 -5.49
C LYS A 98 -1.39 10.89 -5.01
N LEU A 99 -0.32 10.13 -5.21
CA LEU A 99 1.04 10.57 -4.94
C LEU A 99 1.62 11.27 -6.17
N THR A 100 2.42 12.30 -5.93
CA THR A 100 3.34 12.84 -6.94
C THR A 100 4.57 11.94 -7.06
N GLU A 101 5.33 12.04 -8.15
CA GLU A 101 6.60 11.29 -8.31
C GLU A 101 7.56 11.54 -7.12
N GLU A 102 7.61 12.78 -6.61
CA GLU A 102 8.41 13.13 -5.45
C GLU A 102 7.90 12.45 -4.16
N GLU A 103 6.59 12.35 -3.97
CA GLU A 103 5.99 11.66 -2.83
C GLU A 103 6.18 10.13 -2.92
N GLU A 104 6.15 9.55 -4.12
CA GLU A 104 6.44 8.14 -4.37
C GLU A 104 7.90 7.79 -4.03
N ASP A 105 8.86 8.60 -4.51
CA ASP A 105 10.28 8.42 -4.19
C ASP A 105 10.53 8.48 -2.67
N ILE A 106 9.90 9.44 -1.98
CA ILE A 106 10.02 9.58 -0.52
C ILE A 106 9.40 8.38 0.19
N LEU A 107 8.22 7.93 -0.26
CA LEU A 107 7.53 6.78 0.30
C LEU A 107 8.39 5.51 0.21
N GLU A 108 9.05 5.28 -0.93
CA GLU A 108 9.93 4.12 -1.12
C GLU A 108 11.11 4.14 -0.13
N VAL A 109 11.81 5.26 -0.02
CA VAL A 109 12.93 5.42 0.94
C VAL A 109 12.48 5.22 2.38
N LEU A 110 11.31 5.76 2.75
CA LEU A 110 10.75 5.58 4.08
C LEU A 110 10.38 4.13 4.35
N LYS A 111 9.75 3.43 3.39
CA LYS A 111 9.44 2.00 3.54
C LYS A 111 10.69 1.17 3.78
N GLU A 112 11.72 1.34 2.95
CA GLU A 112 12.98 0.61 3.11
C GLU A 112 13.61 0.81 4.50
N THR A 113 13.56 2.04 5.03
CA THR A 113 14.15 2.35 6.33
C THR A 113 13.29 1.88 7.51
N LEU A 114 11.96 1.83 7.33
CA LEU A 114 11.02 1.47 8.39
C LEU A 114 10.83 -0.04 8.56
N ILE A 115 11.18 -0.86 7.56
CA ILE A 115 11.12 -2.34 7.67
C ILE A 115 11.84 -2.83 8.93
N ASP A 116 13.10 -2.40 9.13
CA ASP A 116 13.93 -2.79 10.28
C ASP A 116 13.41 -2.25 11.63
N SER A 117 12.51 -1.27 11.60
CA SER A 117 11.98 -0.61 12.80
C SER A 117 10.79 -1.34 13.40
N LEU A 118 9.96 -1.99 12.56
CA LEU A 118 8.73 -2.66 13.00
C LEU A 118 8.95 -4.01 13.65
N GLU A 119 10.06 -4.70 13.35
CA GLU A 119 10.41 -5.96 14.02
C GLU A 119 10.52 -5.82 15.55
N ARG A 120 10.74 -4.60 16.06
CA ARG A 120 10.88 -4.32 17.50
C ARG A 120 9.56 -4.08 18.23
N LEU A 121 8.43 -4.10 17.52
CA LEU A 121 7.10 -3.75 18.07
C LEU A 121 6.09 -4.89 18.02
N VAL A 122 6.55 -6.15 18.02
CA VAL A 122 5.68 -7.33 17.86
C VAL A 122 4.50 -7.29 18.83
N ASP A 123 4.75 -6.98 20.10
CA ASP A 123 3.75 -7.01 21.18
C ASP A 123 2.97 -5.70 21.40
N ALA A 124 3.23 -4.66 20.60
CA ALA A 124 2.54 -3.38 20.74
C ALA A 124 1.11 -3.41 20.16
N THR A 125 0.22 -2.62 20.76
CA THR A 125 -1.14 -2.40 20.27
C THR A 125 -1.14 -1.68 18.92
N LYS A 126 -2.28 -1.72 18.21
CA LYS A 126 -2.42 -1.05 16.90
C LYS A 126 -2.16 0.46 17.00
N ASP A 127 -2.66 1.09 18.06
CA ASP A 127 -2.54 2.54 18.27
C ASP A 127 -1.10 2.94 18.61
N GLU A 128 -0.40 2.14 19.42
CA GLU A 128 1.03 2.34 19.71
C GLU A 128 1.89 2.19 18.46
N LYS A 129 1.59 1.19 17.62
CA LYS A 129 2.28 0.98 16.33
C LYS A 129 2.07 2.16 15.39
N GLU A 130 0.83 2.67 15.31
CA GLU A 130 0.53 3.85 14.49
C GLU A 130 1.28 5.09 15.00
N LEU A 131 1.22 5.37 16.30
CA LEU A 131 1.92 6.51 16.89
C LEU A 131 3.43 6.42 16.67
N TYR A 132 4.01 5.23 16.85
CA TYR A 132 5.42 5.00 16.57
C TYR A 132 5.78 5.29 15.12
N LEU A 133 5.01 4.76 14.16
CA LEU A 133 5.27 4.98 12.73
C LEU A 133 5.18 6.46 12.37
N ARG A 134 4.18 7.19 12.90
CA ARG A 134 4.07 8.64 12.67
C ARG A 134 5.30 9.41 13.19
N ASN A 135 5.79 9.07 14.38
CA ASN A 135 6.98 9.67 14.95
C ASN A 135 8.27 9.29 14.19
N ALA A 136 8.35 8.04 13.72
CA ALA A 136 9.46 7.55 12.93
C ALA A 136 9.54 8.26 11.58
N ILE A 137 8.40 8.46 10.90
CA ILE A 137 8.31 9.24 9.66
C ILE A 137 8.86 10.66 9.89
N ASP A 138 8.44 11.34 10.96
CA ASP A 138 8.91 12.69 11.28
C ASP A 138 10.41 12.77 11.52
N SER A 139 10.96 11.74 12.18
CA SER A 139 12.39 11.67 12.48
C SER A 139 13.18 11.42 11.19
N LEU A 140 12.74 10.47 10.36
CA LEU A 140 13.39 10.14 9.09
C LEU A 140 13.34 11.30 8.09
N LEU A 141 12.21 11.99 7.97
CA LEU A 141 12.10 13.16 7.09
C LEU A 141 13.10 14.26 7.50
N LYS A 142 13.27 14.49 8.81
CA LYS A 142 14.27 15.43 9.35
C LYS A 142 15.70 14.97 9.03
N ASP A 143 16.01 13.69 9.22
CA ASP A 143 17.34 13.13 9.00
C ASP A 143 17.76 13.15 7.52
N ILE A 144 16.80 13.04 6.61
CA ILE A 144 17.02 13.13 5.15
C ILE A 144 17.02 14.61 4.69
N GLY A 145 16.57 15.54 5.55
CA GLY A 145 16.52 16.97 5.24
C GLY A 145 15.35 17.35 4.31
N VAL A 146 14.28 16.54 4.31
CA VAL A 146 13.10 16.74 3.46
C VAL A 146 11.98 17.33 4.29
N SER A 147 11.32 18.36 3.75
CA SER A 147 10.17 19.02 4.38
C SER A 147 8.96 18.88 3.47
N LEU A 148 7.98 18.08 3.91
CA LEU A 148 6.69 17.93 3.21
C LEU A 148 5.68 18.96 3.73
N ASN A 149 4.80 19.43 2.84
CA ASN A 149 3.62 20.15 3.29
C ASN A 149 2.67 19.18 4.05
N PRO A 150 1.75 19.68 4.90
CA PRO A 150 0.89 18.82 5.72
C PRO A 150 0.07 17.80 4.92
N ILE A 151 -0.44 18.16 3.74
CA ILE A 151 -1.23 17.25 2.89
C ILE A 151 -0.35 16.13 2.34
N SER A 152 0.80 16.48 1.76
CA SER A 152 1.78 15.51 1.25
C SER A 152 2.28 14.57 2.34
N ARG A 153 2.48 15.09 3.55
CA ARG A 153 2.85 14.27 4.71
C ARG A 153 1.76 13.25 5.05
N GLU A 154 0.51 13.66 5.12
CA GLU A 154 -0.59 12.72 5.41
C GLU A 154 -0.80 11.72 4.27
N ARG A 155 -0.58 12.09 3.01
CA ARG A 155 -0.58 11.15 1.88
C ARG A 155 0.47 10.05 2.05
N VAL A 156 1.73 10.44 2.29
CA VAL A 156 2.81 9.46 2.49
C VAL A 156 2.55 8.60 3.73
N THR A 157 2.09 9.23 4.82
CA THR A 157 1.75 8.53 6.07
C THR A 157 0.63 7.51 5.85
N TYR A 158 -0.40 7.85 5.07
CA TYR A 158 -1.49 6.93 4.72
C TYR A 158 -0.95 5.63 4.12
N TYR A 159 -0.07 5.71 3.12
CA TYR A 159 0.49 4.52 2.46
C TYR A 159 1.42 3.72 3.38
N ILE A 160 2.19 4.37 4.27
CA ILE A 160 3.00 3.65 5.26
C ILE A 160 2.08 2.88 6.22
N LEU A 161 1.07 3.53 6.79
CA LEU A 161 0.13 2.84 7.69
C LEU A 161 -0.66 1.74 6.98
N ARG A 162 -1.04 1.97 5.71
CA ARG A 162 -1.74 0.99 4.86
C ARG A 162 -0.93 -0.28 4.68
N ASP A 163 0.34 -0.13 4.32
CA ASP A 163 1.18 -1.25 3.92
C ASP A 163 1.77 -2.01 5.12
N PHE A 164 2.07 -1.32 6.22
CA PHE A 164 2.64 -1.97 7.41
C PHE A 164 1.59 -2.47 8.39
N LEU A 165 0.54 -1.68 8.66
CA LEU A 165 -0.42 -2.01 9.72
C LEU A 165 -1.69 -2.67 9.19
N ARG A 166 -2.04 -2.49 7.92
CA ARG A 166 -3.29 -2.98 7.34
C ARG A 166 -3.04 -3.97 6.19
N TYR A 167 -3.91 -4.00 5.18
CA TYR A 167 -3.86 -5.01 4.11
C TYR A 167 -3.19 -4.53 2.80
N GLY A 168 -2.39 -3.46 2.86
CA GLY A 168 -1.63 -2.97 1.70
C GLY A 168 -2.52 -2.63 0.50
N ALA A 169 -2.19 -3.17 -0.67
CA ALA A 169 -2.88 -2.86 -1.93
C ALA A 169 -4.38 -3.21 -1.95
N ILE A 170 -4.84 -4.11 -1.06
CA ILE A 170 -6.25 -4.52 -0.98
C ILE A 170 -6.96 -3.94 0.25
N ASP A 171 -6.31 -3.05 0.99
CA ASP A 171 -6.81 -2.47 2.25
C ASP A 171 -8.25 -1.94 2.15
N VAL A 172 -8.53 -1.20 1.07
CA VAL A 172 -9.85 -0.62 0.85
C VAL A 172 -10.92 -1.71 0.68
N GLY A 173 -10.64 -2.75 -0.12
CA GLY A 173 -11.56 -3.86 -0.31
C GLY A 173 -11.77 -4.70 0.94
N MET A 174 -10.71 -4.92 1.73
CA MET A 174 -10.78 -5.64 3.01
C MET A 174 -11.52 -4.86 4.11
N THR A 175 -11.51 -3.53 4.04
CA THR A 175 -12.17 -2.66 5.03
C THR A 175 -13.63 -2.36 4.66
N ASP A 176 -13.99 -2.49 3.39
CA ASP A 176 -15.33 -2.18 2.90
C ASP A 176 -16.36 -3.24 3.33
N PRO A 177 -17.36 -2.88 4.16
CA PRO A 177 -18.36 -3.83 4.66
C PRO A 177 -19.33 -4.35 3.59
N GLN A 178 -19.32 -3.77 2.38
CA GLN A 178 -20.12 -4.24 1.25
C GLN A 178 -19.41 -5.31 0.41
N VAL A 179 -18.12 -5.56 0.66
CA VAL A 179 -17.34 -6.60 -0.01
C VAL A 179 -17.49 -7.91 0.77
N GLU A 180 -17.90 -8.97 0.07
CA GLU A 180 -17.95 -10.34 0.63
C GLU A 180 -16.73 -11.15 0.21
N ASP A 181 -16.38 -11.08 -1.07
CA ASP A 181 -15.23 -11.82 -1.62
C ASP A 181 -14.33 -10.86 -2.40
N LEU A 182 -13.02 -11.06 -2.31
CA LEU A 182 -12.01 -10.37 -3.13
C LEU A 182 -11.11 -11.39 -3.82
N SER A 183 -11.02 -11.33 -5.15
CA SER A 183 -10.28 -12.30 -5.96
C SER A 183 -9.26 -11.63 -6.88
N CYS A 184 -8.07 -12.20 -6.93
CA CYS A 184 -7.00 -11.85 -7.84
C CYS A 184 -6.59 -13.09 -8.65
N ASP A 185 -6.82 -13.05 -9.97
CA ASP A 185 -6.57 -14.18 -10.87
C ASP A 185 -5.19 -14.17 -11.54
N GLY A 186 -4.35 -13.16 -11.24
CA GLY A 186 -3.01 -13.03 -11.79
C GLY A 186 -2.55 -11.60 -12.05
N MET A 187 -1.34 -11.48 -12.59
CA MET A 187 -0.75 -10.18 -12.95
C MET A 187 -1.45 -9.55 -14.16
N ASN A 188 -1.56 -8.22 -14.17
CA ASN A 188 -2.27 -7.42 -15.17
C ASN A 188 -3.75 -7.79 -15.36
N ILE A 189 -4.32 -8.52 -14.41
CA ILE A 189 -5.75 -8.81 -14.35
C ILE A 189 -6.34 -7.97 -13.22
N PRO A 190 -7.40 -7.20 -13.50
CA PRO A 190 -8.12 -6.48 -12.46
C PRO A 190 -8.62 -7.43 -11.37
N LEU A 191 -8.56 -6.99 -10.11
CA LEU A 191 -9.17 -7.75 -9.02
C LEU A 191 -10.70 -7.71 -9.20
N TYR A 192 -11.35 -8.83 -8.91
CA TYR A 192 -12.81 -8.93 -8.87
C TYR A 192 -13.29 -8.91 -7.43
N THR A 193 -14.35 -8.14 -7.22
CA THR A 193 -14.96 -7.94 -5.91
C THR A 193 -16.39 -8.46 -5.98
N PHE A 194 -16.76 -9.38 -5.09
CA PHE A 194 -18.17 -9.72 -4.89
C PHE A 194 -18.79 -8.72 -3.93
N HIS A 195 -19.53 -7.77 -4.48
CA HIS A 195 -20.20 -6.72 -3.73
C HIS A 195 -21.64 -7.13 -3.41
N ARG A 196 -22.07 -7.02 -2.15
CA ARG A 196 -23.40 -7.44 -1.66
C ARG A 196 -24.58 -7.03 -2.53
N LYS A 197 -24.54 -5.79 -3.03
CA LYS A 197 -25.59 -5.18 -3.86
C LYS A 197 -25.41 -5.38 -5.37
N TYR A 198 -24.17 -5.50 -5.85
CA TYR A 198 -23.85 -5.42 -7.29
C TYR A 198 -23.29 -6.72 -7.87
N GLY A 199 -23.12 -7.75 -7.03
CA GLY A 199 -22.55 -9.03 -7.42
C GLY A 199 -21.05 -8.94 -7.72
N SER A 200 -20.58 -9.84 -8.59
CA SER A 200 -19.17 -9.89 -9.01
C SER A 200 -18.88 -8.76 -9.99
N ILE A 201 -18.14 -7.74 -9.54
CA ILE A 201 -17.80 -6.56 -10.33
C ILE A 201 -16.30 -6.36 -10.38
N GLN A 202 -15.82 -5.86 -11.52
CA GLN A 202 -14.39 -5.64 -11.72
C GLN A 202 -13.94 -4.37 -10.98
N SER A 203 -12.77 -4.43 -10.34
CA SER A 203 -12.15 -3.26 -9.72
C SER A 203 -11.14 -2.56 -10.63
N ASN A 204 -10.66 -1.38 -10.21
CA ASN A 204 -9.51 -0.70 -10.82
C ASN A 204 -8.16 -1.18 -10.24
N LEU A 205 -8.17 -1.97 -9.16
CA LEU A 205 -6.98 -2.53 -8.54
C LEU A 205 -6.40 -3.63 -9.44
N ARG A 206 -5.08 -3.64 -9.61
CA ARG A 206 -4.36 -4.68 -10.33
C ARG A 206 -2.89 -4.69 -9.92
N PHE A 207 -2.31 -5.87 -9.83
CA PHE A 207 -0.86 -6.04 -9.73
C PHE A 207 -0.26 -5.96 -11.12
N LYS A 208 0.78 -5.14 -11.30
CA LYS A 208 1.35 -4.89 -12.64
C LYS A 208 2.36 -5.96 -13.05
N THR A 209 3.04 -6.53 -12.06
CA THR A 209 4.14 -7.48 -12.28
C THR A 209 3.96 -8.74 -11.45
N SER A 210 4.55 -9.85 -11.92
CA SER A 210 4.58 -11.10 -11.14
C SER A 210 5.33 -10.94 -9.83
N VAL A 211 6.44 -10.19 -9.81
CA VAL A 211 7.25 -9.98 -8.61
C VAL A 211 6.43 -9.29 -7.50
N GLU A 212 5.64 -8.29 -7.86
CA GLU A 212 4.75 -7.58 -6.95
C GLU A 212 3.67 -8.53 -6.38
N LEU A 213 3.03 -9.31 -7.24
CA LEU A 213 1.96 -10.22 -6.85
C LEU A 213 2.48 -11.42 -6.02
N ASP A 214 3.59 -12.02 -6.42
CA ASP A 214 4.25 -13.11 -5.70
C ASP A 214 4.69 -12.64 -4.31
N GLY A 215 5.32 -11.45 -4.24
CA GLY A 215 5.70 -10.82 -2.98
C GLY A 215 4.50 -10.56 -2.08
N PHE A 216 3.39 -10.07 -2.67
CA PHE A 216 2.15 -9.82 -1.93
C PHE A 216 1.52 -11.12 -1.39
N VAL A 217 1.49 -12.19 -2.17
CA VAL A 217 0.98 -13.50 -1.74
C VAL A 217 1.82 -14.08 -0.60
N VAL A 218 3.15 -14.00 -0.71
CA VAL A 218 4.06 -14.42 0.38
C VAL A 218 3.84 -13.59 1.64
N TRP A 219 3.74 -12.26 1.49
CA TRP A 219 3.47 -11.36 2.60
C TRP A 219 2.13 -11.66 3.28
N LEU A 220 1.08 -11.91 2.50
CA LEU A 220 -0.25 -12.23 3.02
C LEU A 220 -0.26 -13.57 3.76
N ALA A 221 0.46 -14.58 3.25
CA ALA A 221 0.66 -15.86 3.93
C ALA A 221 1.33 -15.68 5.30
N GLN A 222 2.42 -14.92 5.34
CA GLN A 222 3.16 -14.62 6.59
C GLN A 222 2.29 -13.89 7.61
N ARG A 223 1.47 -12.95 7.14
CA ARG A 223 0.51 -12.22 7.98
C ARG A 223 -0.55 -13.14 8.62
N CYS A 224 -0.85 -14.26 7.98
CA CYS A 224 -1.71 -15.32 8.53
C CYS A 224 -0.95 -16.34 9.41
N GLY A 225 0.35 -16.12 9.68
CA GLY A 225 1.19 -17.06 10.42
C GLY A 225 1.50 -18.35 9.65
N LYS A 226 1.43 -18.30 8.32
CA LYS A 226 1.68 -19.43 7.42
C LYS A 226 2.83 -19.12 6.46
N HIS A 227 3.32 -20.16 5.81
CA HIS A 227 4.35 -20.05 4.78
C HIS A 227 3.81 -20.65 3.48
N ILE A 228 4.20 -20.04 2.36
CA ILE A 228 3.92 -20.51 1.00
C ILE A 228 5.25 -20.47 0.24
N SER A 229 5.50 -21.47 -0.60
CA SER A 229 6.77 -21.60 -1.32
C SER A 229 6.59 -22.24 -2.67
N VAL A 230 7.63 -22.28 -3.51
CA VAL A 230 7.55 -22.97 -4.81
C VAL A 230 7.34 -24.48 -4.63
N ALA A 231 7.85 -25.06 -3.53
CA ALA A 231 7.66 -26.47 -3.21
C ALA A 231 6.24 -26.76 -2.67
N GLU A 232 5.66 -25.80 -1.94
CA GLU A 232 4.30 -25.84 -1.41
C GLU A 232 3.52 -24.61 -1.87
N PRO A 233 3.08 -24.60 -3.14
CA PRO A 233 2.58 -23.39 -3.81
C PRO A 233 1.12 -23.11 -3.52
N MET A 234 0.42 -23.90 -2.70
CA MET A 234 -0.98 -23.69 -2.37
C MET A 234 -1.12 -23.47 -0.86
N LEU A 235 -1.97 -22.51 -0.49
CA LEU A 235 -2.22 -22.17 0.90
C LEU A 235 -3.71 -21.96 1.16
N ASP A 236 -4.20 -22.60 2.22
CA ASP A 236 -5.45 -22.24 2.89
C ASP A 236 -5.11 -21.67 4.28
N ALA A 237 -5.63 -20.48 4.59
CA ALA A 237 -5.37 -19.80 5.85
C ALA A 237 -6.58 -18.99 6.34
N THR A 238 -6.49 -18.47 7.56
CA THR A 238 -7.44 -17.50 8.13
C THR A 238 -6.69 -16.20 8.36
N ILE A 239 -7.20 -15.12 7.81
CA ILE A 239 -6.68 -13.76 7.96
C ILE A 239 -6.97 -13.29 9.40
N PRO A 240 -6.16 -12.37 9.98
CA PRO A 240 -6.38 -11.89 11.34
C PRO A 240 -7.77 -11.31 11.65
N ASP A 241 -8.54 -10.86 10.65
CA ASP A 241 -9.93 -10.41 10.82
C ASP A 241 -10.96 -11.54 10.84
N GLY A 242 -10.55 -12.78 10.55
CA GLY A 242 -11.39 -13.97 10.51
C GLY A 242 -11.77 -14.44 9.11
N SER A 243 -11.50 -13.66 8.05
CA SER A 243 -11.76 -14.08 6.67
C SER A 243 -10.88 -15.27 6.27
N ARG A 244 -11.38 -16.11 5.36
CA ARG A 244 -10.64 -17.23 4.78
C ARG A 244 -9.82 -16.76 3.58
N LEU A 245 -8.57 -17.17 3.56
CA LEU A 245 -7.64 -16.96 2.44
C LEU A 245 -7.41 -18.29 1.72
N GLN A 246 -7.57 -18.29 0.41
CA GLN A 246 -7.00 -19.29 -0.49
C GLN A 246 -5.97 -18.59 -1.39
N ALA A 247 -4.74 -19.08 -1.44
CA ALA A 247 -3.69 -18.49 -2.26
C ALA A 247 -2.89 -19.54 -3.02
N THR A 248 -2.38 -19.16 -4.18
CA THR A 248 -1.50 -19.97 -5.01
C THR A 248 -0.28 -19.14 -5.43
N LEU A 249 0.93 -19.68 -5.30
CA LEU A 249 2.20 -19.02 -5.62
C LEU A 249 2.80 -19.50 -6.93
N GLY A 250 3.27 -18.54 -7.72
CA GLY A 250 4.02 -18.74 -8.95
C GLY A 250 3.14 -19.21 -10.11
N THR A 251 3.78 -19.82 -11.11
CA THR A 251 3.10 -20.30 -12.33
C THR A 251 2.96 -21.82 -12.41
N HIS A 252 3.51 -22.53 -11.42
CA HIS A 252 3.55 -24.00 -11.43
C HIS A 252 2.16 -24.63 -11.30
N VAL A 253 1.23 -23.93 -10.66
CA VAL A 253 -0.17 -24.36 -10.49
C VAL A 253 -1.10 -23.50 -11.34
N THR A 254 -0.85 -22.19 -11.45
CA THR A 254 -1.69 -21.21 -12.15
C THR A 254 -0.96 -20.62 -13.36
N LYS A 255 -1.52 -20.77 -14.57
CA LYS A 255 -0.86 -20.30 -15.80
C LYS A 255 -0.64 -18.78 -15.88
N ARG A 256 -1.37 -17.99 -15.07
CA ARG A 256 -1.41 -16.53 -15.11
C ARG A 256 -0.61 -15.84 -13.98
N GLY A 257 0.24 -16.61 -13.29
CA GLY A 257 0.97 -16.16 -12.11
C GLY A 257 0.23 -16.49 -10.83
N SER A 258 0.75 -16.01 -9.70
CA SER A 258 0.12 -16.20 -8.40
C SER A 258 -1.32 -15.69 -8.38
N SER A 259 -2.14 -16.25 -7.50
CA SER A 259 -3.54 -15.86 -7.33
C SER A 259 -3.94 -15.93 -5.87
N PHE A 260 -5.00 -15.21 -5.50
CA PHE A 260 -5.60 -15.35 -4.18
C PHE A 260 -7.08 -15.00 -4.20
N THR A 261 -7.84 -15.61 -3.29
CA THR A 261 -9.22 -15.29 -2.99
C THR A 261 -9.39 -15.16 -1.48
N ILE A 262 -10.07 -14.10 -1.06
CA ILE A 262 -10.40 -13.81 0.33
C ILE A 262 -11.92 -13.79 0.47
N ARG A 263 -12.42 -14.40 1.54
CA ARG A 263 -13.84 -14.48 1.91
C ARG A 263 -14.02 -14.51 3.42
#